data_AF-A0A925HDD4-F1
#
_entry.id   AF-A0A925HDD4-F1
#
_cell.length_a   1.000
_cell.length_b   1.000
_cell.length_c   1.000
_cell.angle_alpha   90.00
_cell.angle_beta   90.00
_cell.angle_gamma   90.00
#
_symmetry.space_group_name_H-M   'P 1'
#
loop_
_entity.id
_entity.type
_entity.pdbx_description
1 polymer ?
#
loop_
_entity_poly.entity_id
_entity_poly.type
_entity_poly.pdbx_seq_one_letter_code
_entity_poly.pdbx_strand_id
1 'polypeptide(L)'
;MRLFIVSMIVIAFVSCDKVIDVELPPYEPELVMEMYLEEGQPLRCLLIESLPYTDTAINKPVNNALVIFSDGTKTDTLSYMINQDKFTGRLFNYFHPRLITTDSNKTYTLTIIGENKKISGKTKFSQKITGIDSLIVRESISEADSFSVGVIISDPADKANYYRFLVGKTINFFGSDPTDFRVSDISFNGKKYSFFSEADFARNDTVTIRIYSLLKEHYDYLESIGNARRSNFNPFSQPGRIKSTVEGGLGIFTSIIYTERKVIIK
;
A
#
# COMPACT_ATOMS: atom_id res chain seq x y z
N MET A 1 23.15 -80.26 -9.37
CA MET A 1 22.13 -79.65 -8.49
C MET A 1 22.30 -78.13 -8.53
N ARG A 2 21.36 -77.49 -9.24
CA ARG A 2 20.95 -76.06 -9.25
C ARG A 2 22.05 -74.98 -9.22
N LEU A 3 22.45 -74.62 -10.44
CA LEU A 3 22.94 -73.31 -10.85
C LEU A 3 21.85 -72.26 -10.59
N PHE A 4 21.99 -71.39 -9.58
CA PHE A 4 21.09 -70.25 -9.38
C PHE A 4 21.72 -68.99 -10.01
N ILE A 5 21.43 -68.83 -11.29
CA ILE A 5 21.51 -67.56 -12.01
C ILE A 5 20.23 -66.79 -11.65
N VAL A 6 20.32 -65.70 -10.90
CA VAL A 6 19.36 -64.58 -10.94
C VAL A 6 20.15 -63.33 -10.59
N SER A 7 20.80 -62.72 -11.58
CA SER A 7 20.31 -61.50 -12.22
C SER A 7 20.11 -60.38 -11.20
N MET A 8 21.22 -59.71 -10.91
CA MET A 8 21.29 -58.41 -10.27
C MET A 8 20.55 -57.41 -11.17
N ILE A 9 19.27 -57.20 -10.89
CA ILE A 9 18.45 -56.14 -11.48
C ILE A 9 19.04 -54.81 -10.98
N VAL A 10 20.00 -54.30 -11.75
CA VAL A 10 20.43 -52.90 -11.69
C VAL A 10 19.36 -52.10 -12.41
N ILE A 11 18.36 -51.63 -11.67
CA ILE A 11 17.42 -50.61 -12.14
C ILE A 11 18.25 -49.34 -12.32
N ALA A 12 18.64 -49.06 -13.55
CA ALA A 12 19.17 -47.76 -13.94
C ALA A 12 18.04 -46.73 -13.81
N PHE A 13 18.09 -45.92 -12.74
CA PHE A 13 17.32 -44.69 -12.65
C PHE A 13 17.85 -43.70 -13.68
N VAL A 14 17.35 -43.80 -14.91
CA VAL A 14 17.50 -42.74 -15.91
C VAL A 14 16.57 -41.62 -15.49
N SER A 15 17.09 -40.66 -14.72
CA SER A 15 16.42 -39.37 -14.51
C SER A 15 16.43 -38.64 -15.85
N CYS A 16 15.32 -38.72 -16.58
CA CYS A 16 15.04 -37.78 -17.66
C CYS A 16 14.63 -36.46 -17.02
N ASP A 17 15.60 -35.69 -16.53
CA ASP A 17 15.38 -34.28 -16.25
C ASP A 17 15.15 -33.59 -17.58
N LYS A 18 13.88 -33.52 -17.97
CA LYS A 18 13.46 -32.77 -19.14
C LYS A 18 13.62 -31.30 -18.76
N VAL A 19 14.74 -30.70 -19.15
CA VAL A 19 14.97 -29.27 -19.01
C VAL A 19 13.90 -28.57 -19.84
N ILE A 20 12.87 -28.07 -19.17
CA ILE A 20 11.84 -27.25 -19.80
C ILE A 20 12.47 -25.86 -19.91
N ASP A 21 12.95 -25.52 -21.10
CA ASP A 21 13.41 -24.17 -21.39
C ASP A 21 12.16 -23.30 -21.62
N VAL A 22 11.80 -22.52 -20.60
CA VAL A 22 10.65 -21.62 -20.65
C VAL A 22 11.15 -20.29 -21.21
N GLU A 23 10.96 -20.07 -22.50
CA GLU A 23 11.18 -18.75 -23.09
C GLU A 23 10.17 -17.75 -22.51
N LEU A 24 10.63 -16.91 -21.59
CA LEU A 24 9.83 -15.82 -21.06
C LEU A 24 9.69 -14.72 -22.14
N PRO A 25 8.51 -14.12 -22.31
CA PRO A 25 8.36 -12.99 -23.21
C PRO A 25 9.29 -11.84 -22.79
N PRO A 26 9.76 -11.01 -23.74
CA PRO A 26 10.59 -9.86 -23.43
C PRO A 26 9.85 -8.92 -22.46
N TYR A 27 10.56 -8.52 -21.40
CA TYR A 27 10.04 -7.62 -20.39
C TYR A 27 10.23 -6.16 -20.81
N GLU A 28 9.15 -5.42 -20.93
CA GLU A 28 9.19 -3.97 -21.13
C GLU A 28 8.95 -3.24 -19.79
N PRO A 29 9.91 -2.44 -19.30
CA PRO A 29 9.71 -1.66 -18.08
C PRO A 29 8.56 -0.66 -18.21
N GLU A 30 7.68 -0.65 -17.21
CA GLU A 30 6.62 0.34 -17.05
C GLU A 30 7.02 1.39 -16.02
N LEU A 31 6.64 2.65 -16.26
CA LEU A 31 6.78 3.68 -15.26
C LEU A 31 5.70 3.49 -14.19
N VAL A 32 6.13 3.45 -12.93
CA VAL A 32 5.24 3.32 -11.76
C VAL A 32 5.32 4.61 -10.96
N MET A 33 4.18 5.27 -10.80
CA MET A 33 4.07 6.51 -10.07
C MET A 33 3.17 6.38 -8.84
N GLU A 34 3.61 6.92 -7.70
CA GLU A 34 2.76 7.06 -6.53
C GLU A 34 2.81 8.47 -5.96
N MET A 35 1.64 9.09 -5.80
CA MET A 35 1.48 10.39 -5.17
C MET A 35 0.17 10.45 -4.37
N TYR A 36 0.28 10.93 -3.14
CA TYR A 36 -0.81 11.04 -2.17
C TYR A 36 -0.95 12.49 -1.73
N LEU A 37 -2.10 13.11 -2.00
CA LEU A 37 -2.39 14.46 -1.53
C LEU A 37 -2.93 14.39 -0.10
N GLU A 38 -2.27 15.09 0.82
CA GLU A 38 -2.62 15.13 2.23
C GLU A 38 -2.68 16.58 2.73
N GLU A 39 -3.71 16.91 3.51
CA GLU A 39 -3.87 18.22 4.13
C GLU A 39 -2.60 18.65 4.88
N GLY A 40 -2.14 19.87 4.62
CA GLY A 40 -0.99 20.46 5.30
C GLY A 40 0.35 19.81 4.98
N GLN A 41 0.41 18.83 4.07
CA GLN A 41 1.65 18.19 3.63
C GLN A 41 2.15 18.76 2.31
N PRO A 42 3.48 18.76 2.09
CA PRO A 42 4.06 19.14 0.80
C PRO A 42 3.76 18.09 -0.27
N LEU A 43 3.93 18.48 -1.54
CA LEU A 43 3.80 17.57 -2.67
C LEU A 43 5.00 16.62 -2.72
N ARG A 44 4.71 15.31 -2.75
CA ARG A 44 5.70 14.24 -2.86
C ARG A 44 5.25 13.22 -3.89
N CYS A 45 6.13 12.87 -4.82
CA CYS A 45 5.87 11.87 -5.84
C CYS A 45 7.02 10.85 -5.86
N LEU A 46 6.66 9.57 -5.88
CA LEU A 46 7.59 8.47 -6.12
C LEU A 46 7.43 8.07 -7.58
N LEU A 47 8.52 8.08 -8.32
CA LEU A 47 8.57 7.64 -9.71
C LEU A 47 9.70 6.62 -9.89
N ILE A 48 9.32 5.39 -10.21
CA ILE A 48 10.25 4.27 -10.43
C ILE A 48 9.92 3.56 -11.74
N GLU A 49 10.83 2.74 -12.22
CA GLU A 49 10.56 1.73 -13.24
C GLU A 49 10.21 0.40 -12.57
N SER A 50 9.24 -0.31 -13.14
CA SER A 50 8.98 -1.69 -12.78
C SER A 50 10.16 -2.56 -13.21
N LEU A 51 10.38 -3.64 -12.46
CA LEU A 51 11.47 -4.58 -12.68
C LEU A 51 10.96 -5.94 -13.18
N PRO A 52 11.72 -6.66 -14.02
CA PRO A 52 11.40 -8.03 -14.35
C PRO A 52 11.48 -8.89 -13.10
N TYR A 53 10.75 -10.01 -13.10
CA TYR A 53 10.74 -10.94 -11.96
C TYR A 53 12.13 -11.51 -11.61
N THR A 54 13.03 -11.56 -12.59
CA THR A 54 14.41 -12.05 -12.43
C THR A 54 15.37 -11.02 -11.84
N ASP A 55 14.97 -9.76 -11.72
CA ASP A 55 15.81 -8.72 -11.16
C ASP A 55 15.90 -8.84 -9.64
N THR A 56 17.05 -8.49 -9.09
CA THR A 56 17.31 -8.46 -7.64
C THR A 56 17.32 -7.05 -7.07
N ALA A 57 17.25 -6.02 -7.92
CA ALA A 57 17.09 -4.65 -7.48
C ALA A 57 15.77 -4.46 -6.73
N ILE A 58 15.79 -3.65 -5.68
CA ILE A 58 14.59 -3.41 -4.85
C ILE A 58 13.69 -2.35 -5.49
N ASN A 59 14.27 -1.34 -6.14
CA ASN A 59 13.58 -0.27 -6.87
C ASN A 59 14.55 0.35 -7.89
N LYS A 60 14.02 0.89 -8.99
CA LYS A 60 14.79 1.66 -9.99
C LYS A 60 14.24 3.09 -10.11
N PRO A 61 14.77 4.07 -9.36
CA PRO A 61 14.23 5.43 -9.37
C PRO A 61 14.50 6.15 -10.69
N VAL A 62 13.52 6.93 -11.15
CA VAL A 62 13.62 7.77 -12.35
C VAL A 62 13.92 9.21 -11.95
N ASN A 63 14.91 9.85 -12.56
CA ASN A 63 15.38 11.19 -12.17
C ASN A 63 15.38 12.25 -13.29
N ASN A 64 14.98 11.86 -14.50
CA ASN A 64 14.96 12.65 -15.72
C ASN A 64 13.54 12.85 -16.26
N ALA A 65 12.55 13.06 -15.38
CA ALA A 65 11.16 13.29 -15.76
C ALA A 65 10.69 14.69 -15.38
N LEU A 66 9.86 15.29 -16.23
CA LEU A 66 9.13 16.52 -15.92
C LEU A 66 7.83 16.16 -15.19
N VAL A 67 7.75 16.47 -13.89
CA VAL A 67 6.61 16.14 -13.02
C VAL A 67 5.83 17.41 -12.72
N ILE A 68 4.61 17.51 -13.26
CA ILE A 68 3.76 18.70 -13.21
C ILE A 68 2.49 18.37 -12.42
N PHE A 69 2.28 19.08 -11.32
CA PHE A 69 1.06 19.03 -10.53
C PHE A 69 0.20 20.27 -10.82
N SER A 70 -1.12 20.09 -10.86
CA SER A 70 -2.07 21.22 -10.91
C SER A 70 -3.25 20.99 -9.97
N ASP A 71 -3.70 22.06 -9.32
CA ASP A 71 -4.92 22.08 -8.52
C ASP A 71 -6.14 22.63 -9.29
N GLY A 72 -6.01 22.75 -10.62
CA GLY A 72 -7.00 23.35 -11.52
C GLY A 72 -6.90 24.88 -11.64
N THR A 73 -6.15 25.55 -10.76
CA THR A 73 -5.96 27.02 -10.79
C THR A 73 -4.50 27.44 -10.91
N LYS A 74 -3.61 26.66 -10.31
CA LYS A 74 -2.17 26.84 -10.28
C LYS A 74 -1.49 25.55 -10.69
N THR A 75 -0.31 25.68 -11.26
CA THR A 75 0.53 24.58 -11.71
C THR A 75 1.89 24.71 -11.06
N ASP A 76 2.41 23.62 -10.51
CA ASP A 76 3.72 23.52 -9.90
C ASP A 76 4.51 22.37 -10.53
N THR A 77 5.81 22.56 -10.70
CA THR A 77 6.71 21.52 -11.18
C THR A 77 7.51 20.96 -10.00
N LEU A 78 7.42 19.65 -9.77
CA LEU A 78 8.20 18.98 -8.74
C LEU A 78 9.63 18.76 -9.25
N SER A 79 10.60 18.99 -8.38
CA SER A 79 12.02 18.76 -8.67
C SER A 79 12.46 17.40 -8.14
N TYR A 80 13.42 16.77 -8.81
CA TYR A 80 14.03 15.53 -8.32
C TYR A 80 14.80 15.81 -7.02
N MET A 81 14.27 15.32 -5.90
CA MET A 81 14.83 15.49 -4.56
C MET A 81 14.28 14.40 -3.67
N ILE A 82 15.18 13.64 -3.05
CA ILE A 82 14.78 12.61 -2.09
C ILE A 82 14.11 13.28 -0.90
N ASN A 83 12.89 12.83 -0.60
CA ASN A 83 12.12 13.27 0.54
C ASN A 83 11.48 12.07 1.24
N GLN A 84 11.33 12.17 2.56
CA GLN A 84 10.72 11.13 3.36
C GLN A 84 9.48 11.67 4.06
N ASP A 85 8.40 10.91 4.01
CA ASP A 85 7.24 11.14 4.87
C ASP A 85 7.59 10.73 6.30
N LYS A 86 7.55 11.70 7.22
CA LYS A 86 7.99 11.50 8.61
C LYS A 86 7.05 10.62 9.43
N PHE A 87 5.83 10.35 8.96
CA PHE A 87 4.86 9.54 9.68
C PHE A 87 4.92 8.07 9.25
N THR A 88 4.98 7.81 7.95
CA THR A 88 5.01 6.48 7.35
C THR A 88 6.43 5.96 7.07
N GLY A 89 7.43 6.84 7.07
CA GLY A 89 8.81 6.52 6.67
C GLY A 89 8.99 6.34 5.17
N ARG A 90 7.93 6.52 4.38
CA ARG A 90 7.94 6.31 2.93
C ARG A 90 8.86 7.30 2.22
N LEU A 91 9.69 6.78 1.32
CA LEU A 91 10.58 7.58 0.48
C LEU A 91 9.90 7.98 -0.84
N PHE A 92 10.21 9.20 -1.28
CA PHE A 92 9.79 9.82 -2.53
C PHE A 92 11.01 10.46 -3.18
N ASN A 93 11.02 10.56 -4.52
CA ASN A 93 12.15 11.08 -5.28
C ASN A 93 11.83 12.37 -6.06
N TYR A 94 10.59 12.84 -6.02
CA TYR A 94 10.19 14.17 -6.49
C TYR A 94 9.47 14.94 -5.39
N PHE A 95 9.76 16.23 -5.29
CA PHE A 95 9.28 17.08 -4.20
C PHE A 95 8.97 18.49 -4.67
N HIS A 96 7.95 19.10 -4.04
CA HIS A 96 7.72 20.54 -4.07
C HIS A 96 7.17 21.01 -2.72
N PRO A 97 7.68 22.12 -2.14
CA PRO A 97 7.36 22.53 -0.76
C PRO A 97 5.94 23.07 -0.57
N ARG A 98 5.18 23.26 -1.66
CA ARG A 98 3.78 23.71 -1.59
C ARG A 98 2.95 22.76 -0.72
N LEU A 99 2.34 23.32 0.32
CA LEU A 99 1.39 22.59 1.15
C LEU A 99 0.03 22.47 0.46
N ILE A 100 -0.59 21.32 0.59
CA ILE A 100 -1.95 21.07 0.10
C ILE A 100 -2.98 21.55 1.10
N THR A 101 -4.03 22.17 0.60
CA THR A 101 -5.25 22.49 1.35
C THR A 101 -6.41 21.79 0.67
N THR A 102 -7.18 21.07 1.47
CA THR A 102 -8.30 20.23 1.08
C THR A 102 -9.41 21.12 0.56
N ASP A 103 -9.77 20.89 -0.70
CA ASP A 103 -10.89 21.56 -1.36
C ASP A 103 -11.63 20.51 -2.20
N SER A 104 -12.87 20.23 -1.80
CA SER A 104 -13.73 19.25 -2.46
C SER A 104 -14.27 19.72 -3.81
N ASN A 105 -14.16 21.02 -4.12
CA ASN A 105 -14.57 21.59 -5.41
C ASN A 105 -13.45 21.54 -6.46
N LYS A 106 -12.21 21.30 -6.04
CA LYS A 106 -11.07 21.19 -6.95
C LYS A 106 -10.86 19.78 -7.44
N THR A 107 -10.47 19.69 -8.71
CA THR A 107 -9.91 18.48 -9.30
C THR A 107 -8.42 18.69 -9.49
N TYR A 108 -7.62 17.77 -8.96
CA TYR A 108 -6.18 17.81 -9.02
C TYR A 108 -5.71 16.92 -10.16
N THR A 109 -4.68 17.35 -10.87
CA THR A 109 -4.06 16.56 -11.94
C THR A 109 -2.57 16.47 -11.71
N LEU A 110 -2.01 15.34 -12.16
CA LEU A 110 -0.58 15.09 -12.18
C LEU A 110 -0.22 14.63 -13.59
N THR A 111 0.79 15.23 -14.18
CA THR A 111 1.33 14.85 -15.48
C THR A 111 2.83 14.62 -15.35
N ILE A 112 3.29 13.47 -15.81
CA ILE A 112 4.71 13.10 -15.84
C ILE A 112 5.09 12.90 -17.29
N ILE A 113 6.13 13.59 -17.74
CA ILE A 113 6.70 13.44 -19.08
C ILE A 113 8.12 12.89 -18.88
N GLY A 114 8.30 11.61 -19.20
CA GLY A 114 9.62 10.99 -19.34
C GLY A 114 10.08 11.01 -20.80
N GLU A 115 11.18 10.31 -21.10
CA GLU A 115 11.80 10.35 -22.44
C GLU A 115 10.86 9.93 -23.57
N ASN A 116 10.12 8.82 -23.40
CA ASN A 116 9.20 8.29 -24.41
C ASN A 116 7.80 7.94 -23.86
N LYS A 117 7.51 8.31 -22.61
CA LYS A 117 6.25 7.96 -21.94
C LYS A 117 5.67 9.18 -21.25
N LYS A 118 4.33 9.28 -21.30
CA LYS A 118 3.56 10.27 -20.55
C LYS A 118 2.62 9.53 -19.61
N ILE A 119 2.71 9.83 -18.31
CA ILE A 119 1.74 9.37 -17.33
C ILE A 119 0.86 10.54 -16.92
N SER A 120 -0.44 10.30 -16.76
CA SER A 120 -1.34 11.26 -16.15
C SER A 120 -2.28 10.62 -15.14
N GLY A 121 -2.58 11.37 -14.08
CA GLY A 121 -3.57 10.99 -13.09
C GLY A 121 -4.48 12.16 -12.73
N LYS A 122 -5.65 11.86 -12.19
CA LYS A 122 -6.57 12.86 -11.63
C LYS A 122 -7.16 12.38 -10.31
N THR A 123 -7.38 13.28 -9.37
CA THR A 123 -8.04 12.97 -8.10
C THR A 123 -8.79 14.18 -7.52
N LYS A 124 -9.56 13.96 -6.46
CA LYS A 124 -10.28 14.99 -5.70
C LYS A 124 -10.41 14.56 -4.23
N PHE A 125 -10.66 15.51 -3.34
CA PHE A 125 -11.03 15.21 -1.95
C PHE A 125 -12.54 15.03 -1.85
N SER A 126 -13.04 13.83 -2.12
CA SER A 126 -14.49 13.52 -2.01
C SER A 126 -14.85 12.54 -0.90
N GLN A 127 -13.85 12.04 -0.17
CA GLN A 127 -14.04 11.24 1.02
C GLN A 127 -14.65 12.10 2.13
N LYS A 128 -15.40 11.47 3.03
CA LYS A 128 -15.83 12.10 4.27
C LYS A 128 -14.90 11.69 5.40
N ILE A 129 -14.46 12.67 6.19
CA ILE A 129 -13.66 12.37 7.38
C ILE A 129 -14.53 11.62 8.38
N THR A 130 -14.01 10.51 8.90
CA THR A 130 -14.70 9.71 9.92
C THR A 130 -14.06 9.93 11.27
N GLY A 131 -14.90 10.28 12.26
CA GLY A 131 -14.47 10.49 13.63
C GLY A 131 -14.19 9.19 14.37
N ILE A 132 -13.41 9.28 15.45
CA ILE A 132 -13.25 8.20 16.43
C ILE A 132 -14.25 8.46 17.55
N ASP A 133 -15.23 7.57 17.70
CA ASP A 133 -16.26 7.67 18.74
C ASP A 133 -15.71 7.29 20.11
N SER A 134 -14.90 6.22 20.15
CA SER A 134 -14.33 5.69 21.38
C SER A 134 -13.05 4.91 21.13
N LEU A 135 -12.17 4.93 22.13
CA LEU A 135 -10.97 4.10 22.23
C LEU A 135 -11.11 3.18 23.44
N ILE A 136 -10.79 1.90 23.24
CA ILE A 136 -10.88 0.88 24.29
C ILE A 136 -9.51 0.23 24.41
N VAL A 137 -8.95 0.16 25.62
CA VAL A 137 -7.76 -0.65 25.88
C VAL A 137 -8.21 -1.93 26.57
N ARG A 138 -7.75 -3.08 26.07
CA ARG A 138 -8.06 -4.40 26.66
C ARG A 138 -6.77 -5.16 26.94
N GLU A 139 -6.63 -5.66 28.15
CA GLU A 139 -5.58 -6.60 28.50
C GLU A 139 -5.83 -7.96 27.82
N SER A 140 -4.76 -8.58 27.36
CA SER A 140 -4.76 -9.91 26.77
C SER A 140 -5.11 -10.95 27.83
N ILE A 141 -5.91 -11.95 27.42
CA ILE A 141 -6.24 -13.09 28.27
C ILE A 141 -5.15 -14.16 28.27
N SER A 142 -4.31 -14.18 27.23
CA SER A 142 -3.31 -15.23 27.03
C SER A 142 -1.92 -14.83 27.52
N GLU A 143 -1.62 -13.54 27.57
CA GLU A 143 -0.33 -13.00 27.96
C GLU A 143 -0.50 -11.86 28.95
N ALA A 144 0.13 -11.98 30.12
CA ALA A 144 0.09 -10.94 31.13
C ALA A 144 0.85 -9.69 30.65
N ASP A 145 0.36 -8.51 31.00
CA ASP A 145 0.98 -7.22 30.62
C ASP A 145 1.02 -6.91 29.12
N SER A 146 0.21 -7.63 28.34
CA SER A 146 -0.02 -7.41 26.91
C SER A 146 -1.41 -6.78 26.69
N PHE A 147 -1.50 -5.78 25.84
CA PHE A 147 -2.70 -4.97 25.63
C PHE A 147 -3.01 -4.76 24.15
N SER A 148 -4.29 -4.80 23.82
CA SER A 148 -4.83 -4.40 22.51
C SER A 148 -5.54 -3.06 22.59
N VAL A 149 -5.55 -2.34 21.47
CA VAL A 149 -6.28 -1.08 21.31
C VAL A 149 -7.44 -1.27 20.34
N GLY A 150 -8.64 -1.08 20.87
CA GLY A 150 -9.89 -1.05 20.15
C GLY A 150 -10.31 0.35 19.75
N VAL A 151 -10.89 0.48 18.57
CA VAL A 151 -11.41 1.73 18.02
C VAL A 151 -12.84 1.52 17.56
N ILE A 152 -13.72 2.44 17.94
CA ILE A 152 -15.12 2.47 17.52
C ILE A 152 -15.34 3.69 16.62
N ILE A 153 -15.96 3.46 15.47
CA ILE A 153 -16.40 4.51 14.54
C ILE A 153 -17.88 4.39 14.24
N SER A 154 -18.50 5.51 13.87
CA SER A 154 -19.84 5.57 13.28
C SER A 154 -19.73 5.82 11.79
N ASP A 155 -20.29 4.91 11.00
CA ASP A 155 -20.34 5.03 9.54
C ASP A 155 -21.62 5.78 9.09
N PRO A 156 -21.53 6.76 8.16
CA PRO A 156 -22.69 7.38 7.56
C PRO A 156 -23.46 6.42 6.65
N ALA A 157 -24.77 6.26 6.89
CA ALA A 157 -25.62 5.39 6.07
C ALA A 157 -25.68 5.81 4.57
N ASP A 158 -25.95 4.81 3.74
CA ASP A 158 -26.30 4.92 2.31
C ASP A 158 -25.20 5.52 1.43
N LYS A 159 -23.94 5.42 1.84
CA LYS A 159 -22.77 5.76 1.04
C LYS A 159 -21.70 4.71 1.22
N ALA A 160 -21.25 4.09 0.14
CA ALA A 160 -20.11 3.17 0.21
C ALA A 160 -18.85 3.89 0.70
N ASN A 161 -18.37 3.50 1.87
CA ASN A 161 -17.17 4.03 2.49
C ASN A 161 -16.09 2.95 2.61
N TYR A 162 -14.83 3.39 2.51
CA TYR A 162 -13.66 2.52 2.55
C TYR A 162 -12.69 3.06 3.58
N TYR A 163 -12.28 2.20 4.50
CA TYR A 163 -11.49 2.57 5.66
C TYR A 163 -10.17 1.81 5.69
N ARG A 164 -9.14 2.48 6.20
CA ARG A 164 -7.88 1.86 6.60
C ARG A 164 -7.53 2.27 8.02
N PHE A 165 -7.42 1.29 8.89
CA PHE A 165 -7.02 1.43 10.28
C PHE A 165 -5.53 1.17 10.39
N LEU A 166 -4.79 2.12 10.96
CA LEU A 166 -3.37 2.00 11.22
C LEU A 166 -3.13 2.25 12.71
N VAL A 167 -2.70 1.22 13.43
CA VAL A 167 -2.53 1.24 14.88
C VAL A 167 -1.13 0.76 15.26
N GLY A 168 -0.38 1.56 16.00
CA GLY A 168 0.96 1.16 16.45
C GLY A 168 1.66 2.21 17.32
N LYS A 169 2.72 1.80 18.02
CA LYS A 169 3.55 2.71 18.87
C LYS A 169 4.23 3.79 18.04
N THR A 170 4.88 3.33 16.98
CA THR A 170 5.57 4.13 15.96
C THR A 170 5.24 3.50 14.61
N ILE A 171 4.79 4.30 13.65
CA ILE A 171 4.33 3.79 12.34
C ILE A 171 5.49 3.58 11.36
N ASN A 172 6.61 4.28 11.56
CA ASN A 172 7.75 4.33 10.64
C ASN A 172 9.06 3.77 11.22
N PHE A 173 9.01 2.94 12.26
CA PHE A 173 10.22 2.41 12.88
C PHE A 173 10.61 1.06 12.27
N PHE A 174 11.90 0.85 12.00
CA PHE A 174 12.39 -0.46 11.56
C PHE A 174 12.13 -1.50 12.65
N GLY A 175 11.37 -2.55 12.31
CA GLY A 175 10.95 -3.60 13.26
C GLY A 175 9.64 -3.31 14.01
N SER A 176 8.94 -2.20 13.71
CA SER A 176 7.53 -2.06 14.11
C SER A 176 6.63 -2.60 13.01
N ASP A 177 5.75 -3.54 13.36
CA ASP A 177 4.66 -4.00 12.51
C ASP A 177 3.35 -3.39 13.02
N PRO A 178 3.02 -2.13 12.65
CA PRO A 178 1.74 -1.57 13.05
C PRO A 178 0.62 -2.41 12.43
N THR A 179 -0.48 -2.57 13.18
CA THR A 179 -1.66 -3.21 12.62
C THR A 179 -2.20 -2.32 11.49
N ASP A 180 -2.17 -2.82 10.25
CA ASP A 180 -2.69 -2.17 9.05
C ASP A 180 -3.85 -2.98 8.48
N PHE A 181 -5.07 -2.53 8.74
CA PHE A 181 -6.28 -3.23 8.37
C PHE A 181 -7.17 -2.38 7.46
N ARG A 182 -7.70 -2.98 6.39
CA ARG A 182 -8.57 -2.32 5.42
C ARG A 182 -9.93 -2.98 5.41
N VAL A 183 -10.99 -2.18 5.32
CA VAL A 183 -12.36 -2.68 5.31
C VAL A 183 -13.27 -1.78 4.49
N SER A 184 -14.19 -2.38 3.76
CA SER A 184 -15.35 -1.68 3.19
C SER A 184 -16.53 -1.74 4.16
N ASP A 185 -17.33 -0.69 4.18
CA ASP A 185 -18.53 -0.59 5.02
C ASP A 185 -19.67 -1.55 4.63
N ILE A 186 -19.51 -2.38 3.59
CA ILE A 186 -20.54 -3.33 3.13
C ILE A 186 -21.09 -4.19 4.27
N SER A 187 -20.25 -4.51 5.28
CA SER A 187 -20.64 -5.31 6.44
C SER A 187 -21.24 -4.50 7.61
N PHE A 188 -21.18 -3.17 7.60
CA PHE A 188 -21.62 -2.30 8.70
C PHE A 188 -22.21 -0.94 8.28
N ASN A 189 -22.64 -0.76 7.03
CA ASN A 189 -23.20 0.47 6.46
C ASN A 189 -24.24 1.12 7.40
N GLY A 190 -23.97 2.36 7.82
CA GLY A 190 -24.83 3.12 8.72
C GLY A 190 -24.82 2.67 10.19
N LYS A 191 -23.97 1.71 10.55
CA LYS A 191 -23.84 1.16 11.92
C LYS A 191 -22.47 1.48 12.50
N LYS A 192 -22.34 1.22 13.80
CA LYS A 192 -21.05 1.28 14.47
C LYS A 192 -20.18 0.10 14.05
N TYR A 193 -18.90 0.38 13.82
CA TYR A 193 -17.89 -0.63 13.59
C TYR A 193 -16.84 -0.58 14.69
N SER A 194 -16.43 -1.75 15.16
CA SER A 194 -15.38 -1.89 16.17
C SER A 194 -14.24 -2.71 15.59
N PHE A 195 -13.04 -2.15 15.65
CA PHE A 195 -11.80 -2.79 15.25
C PHE A 195 -10.88 -2.90 16.46
N PHE A 196 -10.16 -4.00 16.62
CA PHE A 196 -9.14 -4.19 17.65
C PHE A 196 -7.82 -4.56 16.99
N SER A 197 -6.73 -3.95 17.44
CA SER A 197 -5.39 -4.40 17.09
C SER A 197 -5.08 -5.77 17.71
N GLU A 198 -3.96 -6.35 17.29
CA GLU A 198 -3.30 -7.40 18.05
C GLU A 198 -2.87 -6.86 19.43
N ALA A 199 -2.65 -7.78 20.38
CA ALA A 199 -2.33 -7.44 21.76
C ALA A 199 -0.81 -7.32 21.98
N ASP A 200 -0.16 -6.39 21.28
CA ASP A 200 1.32 -6.31 21.25
C ASP A 200 1.87 -5.06 21.96
N PHE A 201 1.04 -4.44 22.79
CA PHE A 201 1.40 -3.22 23.53
C PHE A 201 1.56 -3.50 25.01
N ALA A 202 2.47 -2.77 25.65
CA ALA A 202 2.76 -2.88 27.08
C ALA A 202 2.30 -1.63 27.84
N ARG A 203 2.27 -1.71 29.18
CA ARG A 203 2.03 -0.54 30.04
C ARG A 203 3.00 0.60 29.73
N ASN A 204 2.49 1.83 29.74
CA ASN A 204 3.16 3.08 29.36
C ASN A 204 3.49 3.26 27.88
N ASP A 205 3.15 2.29 27.00
CA ASP A 205 3.25 2.52 25.56
C ASP A 205 2.30 3.66 25.14
N THR A 206 2.80 4.55 24.27
CA THR A 206 1.98 5.53 23.57
C THR A 206 1.63 4.98 22.20
N VAL A 207 0.37 4.59 22.01
CA VAL A 207 -0.13 4.02 20.75
C VAL A 207 -0.78 5.12 19.92
N THR A 208 -0.39 5.21 18.65
CA THR A 208 -1.00 6.09 17.65
C THR A 208 -2.03 5.31 16.85
N ILE A 209 -3.22 5.88 16.71
CA ILE A 209 -4.34 5.36 15.93
C ILE A 209 -4.63 6.36 14.82
N ARG A 210 -4.53 5.92 13.56
CA ARG A 210 -4.93 6.70 12.40
C ARG A 210 -5.95 5.93 11.57
N ILE A 211 -7.10 6.55 11.34
CA ILE A 211 -8.15 6.01 10.47
C ILE A 211 -8.20 6.86 9.21
N TYR A 212 -7.85 6.25 8.09
CA TYR A 212 -7.96 6.88 6.78
C TYR A 212 -9.34 6.60 6.19
N SER A 213 -9.98 7.65 5.68
CA SER A 213 -11.11 7.51 4.76
C SER A 213 -10.56 7.51 3.33
N LEU A 214 -10.75 6.40 2.62
CA LEU A 214 -10.18 6.17 1.30
C LEU A 214 -11.19 6.43 0.20
N LEU A 215 -10.71 6.89 -0.96
CA LEU A 215 -11.46 6.75 -2.20
C LEU A 215 -11.56 5.26 -2.55
N LYS A 216 -12.63 4.89 -3.27
CA LYS A 216 -12.81 3.52 -3.75
C LYS A 216 -11.61 3.05 -4.57
N GLU A 217 -11.11 3.90 -5.47
CA GLU A 217 -9.99 3.56 -6.35
C GLU A 217 -8.69 3.35 -5.56
N HIS A 218 -8.51 4.10 -4.46
CA HIS A 218 -7.38 3.91 -3.56
C HIS A 218 -7.50 2.60 -2.79
N TYR A 219 -8.66 2.27 -2.24
CA TYR A 219 -8.92 0.98 -1.61
C TYR A 219 -8.65 -0.18 -2.58
N ASP A 220 -9.22 -0.10 -3.78
CA ASP A 220 -9.05 -1.10 -4.85
C ASP A 220 -7.58 -1.29 -5.24
N TYR A 221 -6.81 -0.20 -5.34
CA TYR A 221 -5.37 -0.24 -5.61
C TYR A 221 -4.62 -0.99 -4.50
N LEU A 222 -4.83 -0.62 -3.23
CA LEU A 222 -4.16 -1.27 -2.09
C LEU A 222 -4.49 -2.76 -2.00
N GLU A 223 -5.75 -3.14 -2.22
CA GLU A 223 -6.17 -4.54 -2.26
C GLU A 223 -5.51 -5.29 -3.42
N SER A 224 -5.41 -4.67 -4.60
CA SER A 224 -4.73 -5.27 -5.74
C SER A 224 -3.24 -5.50 -5.50
N ILE A 225 -2.56 -4.58 -4.82
CA ILE A 225 -1.15 -4.73 -4.42
C ILE A 225 -1.00 -5.86 -3.40
N GLY A 226 -1.88 -5.92 -2.38
CA GLY A 226 -1.89 -6.99 -1.39
C GLY A 226 -2.11 -8.37 -2.02
N ASN A 227 -3.05 -8.47 -2.96
CA ASN A 227 -3.31 -9.67 -3.74
C ASN A 227 -2.10 -10.06 -4.59
N ALA A 228 -1.51 -9.12 -5.33
CA ALA A 228 -0.33 -9.37 -6.15
C ALA A 228 0.86 -9.87 -5.30
N ARG A 229 1.07 -9.32 -4.11
CA ARG A 229 2.11 -9.78 -3.17
C ARG A 229 1.86 -11.19 -2.65
N ARG A 230 0.61 -11.53 -2.32
CA ARG A 230 0.25 -12.90 -1.87
C ARG A 230 0.32 -13.94 -2.99
N SER A 231 0.04 -13.53 -4.22
CA SER A 231 0.22 -14.37 -5.41
C SER A 231 1.69 -14.49 -5.82
N ASN A 232 2.54 -13.53 -5.42
CA ASN A 232 3.96 -13.58 -5.71
C ASN A 232 4.57 -14.86 -5.12
N PHE A 233 5.40 -15.55 -5.88
CA PHE A 233 5.98 -16.88 -5.55
C PHE A 233 5.00 -18.06 -5.52
N ASN A 234 3.72 -17.91 -5.90
CA ASN A 234 2.83 -19.04 -6.12
C ASN A 234 2.74 -19.36 -7.63
N PRO A 235 3.42 -20.44 -8.10
CA PRO A 235 3.52 -20.76 -9.54
C PRO A 235 2.20 -21.23 -10.17
N PHE A 236 1.15 -21.42 -9.37
CA PHE A 236 -0.19 -21.80 -9.83
C PHE A 236 -1.23 -20.68 -9.64
N SER A 237 -0.82 -19.54 -9.09
CA SER A 237 -1.71 -18.40 -8.94
C SER A 237 -1.67 -17.52 -10.18
N GLN A 238 -2.82 -16.97 -10.56
CA GLN A 238 -2.85 -15.92 -11.58
C GLN A 238 -2.10 -14.68 -11.04
N PRO A 239 -1.18 -14.08 -11.82
CA PRO A 239 -0.54 -12.83 -11.43
C PRO A 239 -1.59 -11.79 -11.08
N GLY A 240 -1.48 -11.21 -9.88
CA GLY A 240 -2.42 -10.19 -9.42
C GLY A 240 -2.32 -8.93 -10.28
N ARG A 241 -3.35 -8.64 -11.07
CA ARG A 241 -3.39 -7.40 -11.87
C ARG A 241 -3.53 -6.19 -10.94
N ILE A 242 -2.57 -5.27 -11.01
CA ILE A 242 -2.62 -4.01 -10.27
C ILE A 242 -3.73 -3.12 -10.83
N LYS A 243 -4.62 -2.64 -9.96
CA LYS A 243 -5.69 -1.70 -10.30
C LYS A 243 -5.16 -0.26 -10.26
N SER A 244 -4.40 0.13 -11.28
CA SER A 244 -3.84 1.48 -11.37
C SER A 244 -4.92 2.55 -11.54
N THR A 245 -4.65 3.76 -11.04
CA THR A 245 -5.52 4.95 -11.18
C THR A 245 -4.96 5.99 -12.15
N VAL A 246 -3.86 5.65 -12.82
CA VAL A 246 -3.13 6.55 -13.72
C VAL A 246 -3.18 5.97 -15.15
N GLU A 247 -3.08 6.84 -16.13
CA GLU A 247 -3.08 6.50 -17.55
C GLU A 247 -1.64 6.60 -18.11
N GLY A 248 -1.25 5.70 -19.00
CA GLY A 248 0.08 5.68 -19.63
C GLY A 248 1.20 5.04 -18.79
N GLY A 249 0.87 4.40 -17.68
CA GLY A 249 1.77 3.66 -16.80
C GLY A 249 1.00 2.99 -15.65
N LEU A 250 1.71 2.67 -14.56
CA LEU A 250 1.13 2.04 -13.36
C LEU A 250 1.22 2.95 -12.14
N GLY A 251 0.48 2.57 -11.10
CA GLY A 251 0.54 3.20 -9.79
C GLY A 251 -0.72 4.00 -9.44
N ILE A 252 -0.56 4.98 -8.55
CA ILE A 252 -1.67 5.69 -7.93
C ILE A 252 -1.43 7.19 -7.78
N PHE A 253 -2.43 7.98 -8.19
CA PHE A 253 -2.54 9.38 -7.77
C PHE A 253 -3.86 9.58 -7.05
N THR A 254 -3.80 9.90 -5.76
CA THR A 254 -4.99 9.93 -4.92
C THR A 254 -4.90 10.99 -3.83
N SER A 255 -6.02 11.27 -3.19
CA SER A 255 -6.11 12.07 -1.98
C SER A 255 -6.27 11.16 -0.76
N ILE A 256 -5.82 11.64 0.39
CA ILE A 256 -6.02 10.97 1.67
C ILE A 256 -6.52 11.97 2.71
N ILE A 257 -7.50 11.54 3.51
CA ILE A 257 -7.93 12.23 4.71
C ILE A 257 -7.96 11.21 5.84
N TYR A 258 -7.68 11.67 7.06
CA TYR A 258 -7.68 10.79 8.22
C TYR A 258 -8.06 11.53 9.49
N THR A 259 -8.45 10.74 10.48
CA THR A 259 -8.51 11.17 11.88
C THR A 259 -7.39 10.47 12.65
N GLU A 260 -6.69 11.20 13.51
CA GLU A 260 -5.63 10.66 14.36
C GLU A 260 -5.94 10.87 15.84
N ARG A 261 -5.66 9.86 16.65
CA ARG A 261 -5.66 9.91 18.12
C ARG A 261 -4.44 9.17 18.67
N LYS A 262 -4.01 9.57 19.87
CA LYS A 262 -3.00 8.85 20.65
C LYS A 262 -3.59 8.43 21.98
N VAL A 263 -3.21 7.25 22.45
CA VAL A 263 -3.59 6.72 23.76
C VAL A 263 -2.35 6.22 24.48
N ILE A 264 -2.28 6.48 25.79
CA ILE A 264 -1.23 5.92 26.66
C ILE A 264 -1.86 4.75 27.42
N ILE A 265 -1.21 3.59 27.36
CA ILE A 265 -1.64 2.40 28.09
C ILE A 265 -1.28 2.59 29.57
N LYS A 266 -2.27 2.50 30.44
CA LYS A 266 -2.13 2.70 31.89
C LYS A 266 -2.08 1.38 32.64
#